data_AF-A0A269PT78-F1
#
_entry.id   AF-A0A269PT78-F1
#
_cell.length_a   1.000
_cell.length_b   1.000
_cell.length_c   1.000
_cell.angle_alpha   90.00
_cell.angle_beta   90.00
_cell.angle_gamma   90.00
#
_symmetry.space_group_name_H-M   'P 1'
#
loop_
_entity.id
_entity.type
_entity.pdbx_description
1 polymer ?
#
loop_
_entity_poly.entity_id
_entity_poly.type
_entity_poly.pdbx_seq_one_letter_code
_entity_poly.pdbx_strand_id
1 'polypeptide(L)'
;MFKMNLNLCIQLFIIIFSLTIKQVHAKKIYNIYLDADFTGTKASSLSIVQGIETALSEIKHQLFGYQFKVIKKNHRGNSLRSKRNLESYLKDPNALLVFSGLHSPPLLANKDFINKNRILLLDPWAAAGPITRSNTKENWIFRLSIDDQKAGYIISDNALLEGFKKPYLLLEDTGWGKSNEKTMTRALAKKGFKPSGIKWFNWGLGLNNAKLTLRDIASSDADVIFFVGNAPEGKTFAKAMSELNKSERLPIRSHWGITGGDFVDIINNVIRQSLDLQFIQTSFSFNSKVSTKHSLAVFNSAKAQFPELSTPKDIKAQTGFIHAYDLTKLLISSIKQSGLTGDRNKDKNAIHQALESLNTPVKGLIKTYIKPFSAYDKRHNNAHEALTYSDYVMAYYGTDNQVILIK
;
A
#
# COMPACT_ATOMS: atom_id res chain seq x y z
N MET A 1 -45.41 67.86 -25.05
CA MET A 1 -45.41 66.82 -23.99
C MET A 1 -44.72 65.58 -24.54
N PHE A 2 -43.50 65.31 -24.04
CA PHE A 2 -42.67 64.10 -24.15
C PHE A 2 -42.64 63.29 -25.46
N LYS A 3 -41.70 63.65 -26.35
CA LYS A 3 -41.09 62.74 -27.33
C LYS A 3 -39.58 62.71 -27.08
N MET A 4 -39.12 61.74 -26.29
CA MET A 4 -37.74 61.27 -26.13
C MET A 4 -37.81 60.16 -25.07
N ASN A 5 -37.24 58.97 -25.18
CA ASN A 5 -36.20 58.53 -26.11
C ASN A 5 -36.21 56.98 -26.11
N LEU A 6 -36.84 56.36 -27.12
CA LEU A 6 -36.93 54.88 -27.20
C LEU A 6 -35.54 54.23 -27.34
N ASN A 7 -34.56 54.97 -27.88
CA ASN A 7 -33.16 54.52 -28.00
C ASN A 7 -32.40 54.46 -26.66
N LEU A 8 -32.80 55.25 -25.65
CA LEU A 8 -32.12 55.24 -24.35
C LEU A 8 -32.55 54.03 -23.50
N CYS A 9 -33.80 53.58 -23.64
CA CYS A 9 -34.29 52.36 -22.99
C CYS A 9 -33.69 51.08 -23.60
N ILE A 10 -33.44 51.05 -24.92
CA ILE A 10 -32.80 49.91 -25.59
C ILE A 10 -31.31 49.82 -25.23
N GLN A 11 -30.60 50.95 -25.11
CA GLN A 11 -29.20 50.96 -24.66
C GLN A 11 -29.06 50.57 -23.18
N LEU A 12 -29.99 50.96 -22.30
CA LEU A 12 -29.98 50.49 -20.91
C LEU A 12 -30.27 48.98 -20.78
N PHE A 13 -31.14 48.42 -21.64
CA PHE A 13 -31.45 46.99 -21.61
C PHE A 13 -30.26 46.11 -22.07
N ILE A 14 -29.46 46.59 -23.04
CA ILE A 14 -28.27 45.89 -23.53
C ILE A 14 -27.11 45.96 -22.50
N ILE A 15 -26.99 47.06 -21.76
CA ILE A 15 -25.96 47.21 -20.72
C ILE A 15 -26.27 46.34 -19.48
N ILE A 16 -27.55 46.12 -19.15
CA ILE A 16 -27.95 45.26 -18.02
C ILE A 16 -27.86 43.76 -18.36
N PHE A 17 -28.00 43.36 -19.63
CA PHE A 17 -27.83 41.95 -20.04
C PHE A 17 -26.36 41.52 -20.22
N SER A 18 -25.43 42.48 -20.23
CA SER A 18 -23.99 42.23 -20.41
C SER A 18 -23.23 41.95 -19.12
N LEU A 19 -23.87 42.11 -17.95
CA LEU A 19 -23.27 41.88 -16.65
C LEU A 19 -23.85 40.63 -16.02
N THR A 20 -23.00 39.62 -15.87
CA THR A 20 -23.20 38.33 -15.16
C THR A 20 -23.63 37.12 -15.98
N ILE A 21 -23.06 36.93 -17.18
CA ILE A 21 -22.69 35.56 -17.54
C ILE A 21 -21.51 35.18 -16.65
N LYS A 22 -21.78 34.71 -15.42
CA LYS A 22 -20.81 33.86 -14.73
C LYS A 22 -20.63 32.65 -15.64
N GLN A 23 -19.52 32.59 -16.37
CA GLN A 23 -19.07 31.33 -16.96
C GLN A 23 -18.99 30.33 -15.81
N VAL A 24 -20.02 29.48 -15.70
CA VAL A 24 -19.96 28.27 -14.89
C VAL A 24 -18.98 27.38 -15.65
N HIS A 25 -17.68 27.63 -15.47
CA HIS A 25 -16.68 26.67 -15.88
C HIS A 25 -16.95 25.41 -15.07
N ALA A 26 -17.38 24.36 -15.76
CA ALA A 26 -17.53 23.05 -15.17
C ALA A 26 -16.25 22.74 -14.38
N LYS A 27 -16.40 22.41 -13.09
CA LYS A 27 -15.27 22.15 -12.21
C LYS A 27 -14.41 21.07 -12.84
N LYS A 28 -13.19 21.42 -13.25
CA LYS A 28 -12.23 20.47 -13.83
C LYS A 28 -11.87 19.45 -12.75
N ILE A 29 -12.17 18.18 -12.98
CA ILE A 29 -12.01 17.11 -11.99
C ILE A 29 -11.14 16.00 -12.59
N TYR A 30 -10.19 15.52 -11.79
CA TYR A 30 -9.53 14.24 -12.02
C TYR A 30 -9.84 13.27 -10.88
N ASN A 31 -10.29 12.08 -11.26
CA ASN A 31 -10.57 10.99 -10.34
C ASN A 31 -9.31 10.13 -10.16
N ILE A 32 -8.95 9.90 -8.90
CA ILE A 32 -7.93 8.94 -8.46
C ILE A 32 -8.69 7.73 -7.94
N TYR A 33 -8.60 6.60 -8.63
CA TYR A 33 -9.29 5.39 -8.20
C TYR A 33 -8.48 4.71 -7.10
N LEU A 34 -9.14 4.01 -6.19
CA LEU A 34 -8.52 3.07 -5.26
C LEU A 34 -9.27 1.74 -5.38
N ASP A 35 -8.66 0.76 -6.04
CA ASP A 35 -9.18 -0.61 -6.14
C ASP A 35 -8.58 -1.46 -5.01
N ALA A 36 -9.36 -1.66 -3.95
CA ALA A 36 -8.92 -2.35 -2.74
C ALA A 36 -10.02 -3.27 -2.18
N ASP A 37 -9.75 -3.93 -1.05
CA ASP A 37 -10.74 -4.73 -0.34
C ASP A 37 -11.29 -3.96 0.87
N PHE A 38 -12.47 -3.37 0.68
CA PHE A 38 -13.19 -2.63 1.73
C PHE A 38 -14.11 -3.53 2.56
N THR A 39 -13.97 -4.86 2.44
CA THR A 39 -14.76 -5.85 3.17
C THR A 39 -13.88 -6.67 4.12
N GLY A 40 -12.96 -7.48 3.62
CA GLY A 40 -12.14 -8.39 4.43
C GLY A 40 -10.96 -7.70 5.13
N THR A 41 -10.36 -6.71 4.48
CA THR A 41 -9.20 -5.94 4.95
C THR A 41 -9.51 -4.44 4.99
N LYS A 42 -10.68 -4.09 5.54
CA LYS A 42 -11.20 -2.72 5.58
C LYS A 42 -10.23 -1.74 6.24
N ALA A 43 -9.54 -2.14 7.31
CA ALA A 43 -8.59 -1.28 8.03
C ALA A 43 -7.44 -0.82 7.11
N SER A 44 -6.77 -1.73 6.39
CA SER A 44 -5.74 -1.34 5.42
C SER A 44 -6.28 -0.45 4.32
N SER A 45 -7.47 -0.75 3.78
CA SER A 45 -8.05 0.02 2.68
C SER A 45 -8.43 1.45 3.11
N LEU A 46 -8.93 1.63 4.34
CA LEU A 46 -9.17 2.95 4.92
C LEU A 46 -7.87 3.69 5.23
N SER A 47 -6.85 3.00 5.74
CA SER A 47 -5.53 3.58 6.00
C SER A 47 -4.89 4.15 4.72
N ILE A 48 -4.99 3.42 3.60
CA ILE A 48 -4.56 3.91 2.28
C ILE A 48 -5.33 5.17 1.87
N VAL A 49 -6.66 5.19 2.04
CA VAL A 49 -7.46 6.42 1.78
C VAL A 49 -6.95 7.58 2.62
N GLN A 50 -6.76 7.37 3.92
CA GLN A 50 -6.28 8.41 4.83
C GLN A 50 -4.91 8.95 4.39
N GLY A 51 -3.98 8.10 3.95
CA GLY A 51 -2.68 8.52 3.42
C GLY A 51 -2.80 9.36 2.14
N ILE A 52 -3.61 8.92 1.16
CA ILE A 52 -3.86 9.66 -0.10
C ILE A 52 -4.47 11.03 0.19
N GLU A 53 -5.56 11.06 0.95
CA GLU A 53 -6.30 12.28 1.26
C GLU A 53 -5.45 13.27 2.07
N THR A 54 -4.65 12.77 3.03
CA THR A 54 -3.72 13.62 3.80
C THR A 54 -2.73 14.32 2.88
N ALA A 55 -2.08 13.59 1.96
CA ALA A 55 -1.14 14.19 1.01
C ALA A 55 -1.84 15.18 0.04
N LEU A 56 -3.03 14.87 -0.44
CA LEU A 56 -3.81 15.76 -1.31
C LEU A 56 -4.25 17.05 -0.60
N SER A 57 -4.55 16.98 0.70
CA SER A 57 -4.96 18.15 1.49
C SER A 57 -3.89 19.23 1.56
N GLU A 58 -2.61 18.87 1.46
CA GLU A 58 -1.50 19.82 1.46
C GLU A 58 -1.49 20.71 0.22
N ILE A 59 -2.14 20.26 -0.87
CA ILE A 59 -2.40 21.06 -2.07
C ILE A 59 -3.88 21.46 -2.18
N LYS A 60 -4.64 21.39 -1.08
CA LYS A 60 -6.09 21.66 -1.03
C LYS A 60 -6.87 20.86 -2.09
N HIS A 61 -6.42 19.63 -2.34
CA HIS A 61 -6.97 18.72 -3.34
C HIS A 61 -7.01 19.31 -4.75
N GLN A 62 -6.14 20.28 -5.07
CA GLN A 62 -6.16 20.96 -6.36
C GLN A 62 -4.75 21.21 -6.90
N LEU A 63 -4.58 21.02 -8.20
CA LEU A 63 -3.38 21.44 -8.92
C LEU A 63 -3.75 21.88 -10.34
N PHE A 64 -3.16 22.97 -10.83
CA PHE A 64 -3.44 23.54 -12.17
C PHE A 64 -4.94 23.76 -12.46
N GLY A 65 -5.74 24.07 -11.43
CA GLY A 65 -7.19 24.24 -11.55
C GLY A 65 -8.01 22.94 -11.61
N TYR A 66 -7.36 21.77 -11.60
CA TYR A 66 -8.01 20.47 -11.52
C TYR A 66 -8.16 20.04 -10.07
N GLN A 67 -9.36 19.62 -9.71
CA GLN A 67 -9.67 19.08 -8.38
C GLN A 67 -9.59 17.56 -8.39
N PHE A 68 -8.88 17.00 -7.41
CA PHE A 68 -8.69 15.57 -7.27
C PHE A 68 -9.76 14.96 -6.37
N LYS A 69 -10.36 13.85 -6.82
CA LYS A 69 -11.34 13.09 -6.05
C LYS A 69 -10.93 11.63 -5.94
N VAL A 70 -10.96 11.07 -4.74
CA VAL A 70 -10.68 9.64 -4.54
C VAL A 70 -11.96 8.81 -4.76
N ILE A 71 -11.92 7.87 -5.70
CA ILE A 71 -13.02 6.97 -6.03
C ILE A 71 -12.69 5.56 -5.52
N LYS A 72 -13.39 5.13 -4.47
CA LYS A 72 -13.19 3.82 -3.84
C LYS A 72 -13.90 2.72 -4.65
N LYS A 73 -13.20 1.63 -4.96
CA LYS A 73 -13.73 0.43 -5.60
C LYS A 73 -13.39 -0.79 -4.75
N ASN A 74 -14.37 -1.67 -4.55
CA ASN A 74 -14.24 -2.80 -3.64
C ASN A 74 -14.16 -4.14 -4.39
N HIS A 75 -12.95 -4.66 -4.58
CA HIS A 75 -12.74 -5.95 -5.24
C HIS A 75 -12.92 -7.16 -4.31
N ARG A 76 -12.92 -6.98 -2.97
CA ARG A 76 -13.13 -8.08 -1.98
C ARG A 76 -12.14 -9.24 -2.11
N GLY A 77 -10.86 -8.95 -2.39
CA GLY A 77 -9.85 -9.97 -2.69
C GLY A 77 -10.02 -10.71 -4.04
N ASN A 78 -11.05 -10.41 -4.83
CA ASN A 78 -11.38 -11.16 -6.05
C ASN A 78 -10.83 -10.51 -7.34
N SER A 79 -10.05 -11.25 -8.10
CA SER A 79 -9.38 -10.78 -9.33
C SER A 79 -10.33 -10.39 -10.46
N LEU A 80 -11.46 -11.09 -10.64
CA LEU A 80 -12.47 -10.75 -11.67
C LEU A 80 -13.23 -9.47 -11.31
N ARG A 81 -13.49 -9.22 -10.03
CA ARG A 81 -14.08 -7.95 -9.57
C ARG A 81 -13.10 -6.79 -9.76
N SER A 82 -11.82 -6.99 -9.44
CA SER A 82 -10.77 -6.00 -9.72
C SER A 82 -10.70 -5.68 -11.22
N LYS A 83 -10.76 -6.71 -12.10
CA LYS A 83 -10.83 -6.51 -13.55
C LYS A 83 -11.98 -5.58 -13.96
N ARG A 84 -13.19 -5.81 -13.44
CA ARG A 84 -14.37 -4.96 -13.71
C ARG A 84 -14.19 -3.53 -13.19
N ASN A 85 -13.50 -3.35 -12.06
CA ASN A 85 -13.17 -2.03 -11.53
C ASN A 85 -12.20 -1.28 -12.45
N LEU A 86 -11.19 -1.97 -12.99
CA LEU A 86 -10.26 -1.40 -13.99
C LEU A 86 -10.97 -1.07 -15.31
N GLU A 87 -11.92 -1.88 -15.75
CA GLU A 87 -12.76 -1.58 -16.92
C GLU A 87 -13.66 -0.35 -16.68
N SER A 88 -14.18 -0.19 -15.46
CA SER A 88 -14.91 1.04 -15.05
C SER A 88 -14.00 2.27 -15.08
N TYR A 89 -12.74 2.15 -14.67
CA TYR A 89 -11.74 3.22 -14.77
C TYR A 89 -11.49 3.64 -16.22
N LEU A 90 -11.42 2.68 -17.15
CA LEU A 90 -11.19 3.00 -18.57
C LEU A 90 -12.37 3.77 -19.18
N LYS A 91 -13.60 3.50 -18.74
CA LYS A 91 -14.83 4.17 -19.20
C LYS A 91 -15.06 5.56 -18.61
N ASP A 92 -14.36 5.91 -17.52
CA ASP A 92 -14.50 7.23 -16.87
C ASP A 92 -13.59 8.27 -17.54
N PRO A 93 -14.13 9.30 -18.21
CA PRO A 93 -13.33 10.32 -18.90
C PRO A 93 -12.52 11.20 -17.93
N ASN A 94 -12.86 11.21 -16.64
CA ASN A 94 -12.13 11.96 -15.62
C ASN A 94 -11.14 11.07 -14.85
N ALA A 95 -11.04 9.77 -15.12
CA ALA A 95 -10.14 8.90 -14.35
C ALA A 95 -8.69 9.04 -14.80
N LEU A 96 -7.84 9.51 -13.88
CA LEU A 96 -6.42 9.79 -14.16
C LEU A 96 -5.54 8.58 -13.90
N LEU A 97 -5.67 7.95 -12.73
CA LEU A 97 -4.85 6.81 -12.29
C LEU A 97 -5.56 5.94 -11.25
N VAL A 98 -4.96 4.81 -10.91
CA VAL A 98 -5.48 3.84 -9.93
C VAL A 98 -4.43 3.58 -8.84
N PHE A 99 -4.83 3.65 -7.58
CA PHE A 99 -4.11 3.05 -6.46
C PHE A 99 -4.63 1.63 -6.21
N SER A 100 -3.75 0.74 -5.75
CA SER A 100 -4.12 -0.61 -5.30
C SER A 100 -4.21 -0.74 -3.78
N GLY A 101 -4.74 -1.88 -3.33
CA GLY A 101 -4.79 -2.29 -1.94
C GLY A 101 -3.73 -3.33 -1.54
N LEU A 102 -3.97 -3.96 -0.39
CA LEU A 102 -3.09 -4.94 0.26
C LEU A 102 -2.87 -6.24 -0.54
N HIS A 103 -3.86 -6.66 -1.34
CA HIS A 103 -3.86 -7.99 -1.96
C HIS A 103 -3.06 -8.04 -3.26
N SER A 104 -2.02 -8.88 -3.30
CA SER A 104 -1.26 -9.18 -4.52
C SER A 104 -2.05 -9.95 -5.61
N PRO A 105 -2.92 -10.94 -5.30
CA PRO A 105 -3.55 -11.76 -6.35
C PRO A 105 -4.38 -10.98 -7.39
N PRO A 106 -5.20 -9.98 -7.03
CA PRO A 106 -5.90 -9.14 -8.01
C PRO A 106 -4.97 -8.39 -8.96
N LEU A 107 -3.83 -7.87 -8.47
CA LEU A 107 -2.84 -7.19 -9.30
C LEU A 107 -2.12 -8.14 -10.24
N LEU A 108 -1.64 -9.29 -9.73
CA LEU A 108 -0.95 -10.29 -10.53
C LEU A 108 -1.83 -10.80 -11.68
N ALA A 109 -3.11 -11.07 -11.39
CA ALA A 109 -4.06 -11.56 -12.40
C ALA A 109 -4.41 -10.52 -13.47
N ASN A 110 -4.31 -9.23 -13.15
CA ASN A 110 -4.68 -8.13 -14.07
C ASN A 110 -3.49 -7.37 -14.63
N LYS A 111 -2.25 -7.76 -14.29
CA LYS A 111 -1.03 -7.04 -14.68
C LYS A 111 -0.90 -6.84 -16.20
N ASP A 112 -1.18 -7.88 -16.98
CA ASP A 112 -1.10 -7.76 -18.44
C ASP A 112 -2.18 -6.82 -18.99
N PHE A 113 -3.37 -6.83 -18.39
CA PHE A 113 -4.44 -5.88 -18.73
C PHE A 113 -4.07 -4.45 -18.37
N ILE A 114 -3.49 -4.22 -17.19
CA ILE A 114 -3.00 -2.91 -16.73
C ILE A 114 -2.00 -2.34 -17.73
N ASN A 115 -0.97 -3.12 -18.08
CA ASN A 115 0.07 -2.68 -19.00
C ASN A 115 -0.46 -2.50 -20.43
N LYS A 116 -1.25 -3.45 -20.96
CA LYS A 116 -1.84 -3.34 -22.30
C LYS A 116 -2.70 -2.08 -22.47
N ASN A 117 -3.43 -1.67 -21.44
CA ASN A 117 -4.29 -0.48 -21.47
C ASN A 117 -3.62 0.76 -20.89
N ARG A 118 -2.32 0.67 -20.57
CA ARG A 118 -1.53 1.78 -20.01
C ARG A 118 -2.19 2.39 -18.78
N ILE A 119 -2.76 1.57 -17.89
CA ILE A 119 -3.39 2.08 -16.66
C ILE A 119 -2.26 2.44 -15.70
N LEU A 120 -2.04 3.73 -15.45
CA LEU A 120 -1.07 4.18 -14.45
C LEU A 120 -1.53 3.73 -13.07
N LEU A 121 -0.83 2.75 -12.51
CA LEU A 121 -1.17 2.12 -11.24
C LEU A 121 -0.08 2.39 -10.20
N LEU A 122 -0.50 2.83 -9.03
CA LEU A 122 0.34 3.14 -7.89
C LEU A 122 0.07 2.14 -6.75
N ASP A 123 1.08 1.39 -6.35
CA ASP A 123 0.96 0.33 -5.35
C ASP A 123 1.59 0.72 -4.00
N PRO A 124 0.77 1.01 -2.97
CA PRO A 124 1.25 1.36 -1.65
C PRO A 124 1.38 0.16 -0.70
N TRP A 125 1.02 -1.07 -1.11
CA TRP A 125 0.99 -2.19 -0.17
C TRP A 125 1.36 -3.55 -0.76
N ALA A 126 0.77 -3.98 -1.87
CA ALA A 126 0.92 -5.36 -2.33
C ALA A 126 2.41 -5.69 -2.58
N ALA A 127 2.83 -6.88 -2.14
CA ALA A 127 4.26 -7.16 -1.95
C ALA A 127 4.86 -8.15 -2.97
N ALA A 128 4.03 -8.89 -3.71
CA ALA A 128 4.53 -9.92 -4.61
C ALA A 128 5.48 -9.33 -5.69
N GLY A 129 6.71 -9.84 -5.72
CA GLY A 129 7.77 -9.34 -6.59
C GLY A 129 7.38 -9.22 -8.07
N PRO A 130 6.61 -10.14 -8.68
CA PRO A 130 6.25 -10.04 -10.09
C PRO A 130 5.33 -8.85 -10.46
N ILE A 131 4.72 -8.13 -9.51
CA ILE A 131 3.75 -7.05 -9.76
C ILE A 131 4.34 -5.98 -10.69
N THR A 132 5.54 -5.52 -10.40
CA THR A 132 6.27 -4.43 -11.08
C THR A 132 7.32 -4.94 -12.08
N ARG A 133 7.31 -6.23 -12.42
CA ARG A 133 8.37 -6.86 -13.24
C ARG A 133 7.83 -7.26 -14.61
N SER A 134 7.85 -6.38 -15.61
CA SER A 134 7.39 -6.69 -16.97
C SER A 134 8.40 -7.53 -17.78
N ASN A 135 7.88 -8.30 -18.73
CA ASN A 135 8.68 -8.99 -19.76
C ASN A 135 9.04 -8.07 -20.94
N THR A 136 8.38 -6.91 -21.03
CA THR A 136 8.64 -5.87 -22.03
C THR A 136 9.17 -4.61 -21.32
N LYS A 137 9.51 -3.56 -22.09
CA LYS A 137 9.79 -2.23 -21.53
C LYS A 137 8.52 -1.53 -21.01
N GLU A 138 7.34 -2.00 -21.40
CA GLU A 138 6.08 -1.43 -20.97
C GLU A 138 5.80 -1.86 -19.52
N ASN A 139 5.84 -0.89 -18.61
CA ASN A 139 5.50 -1.07 -17.21
C ASN A 139 4.76 0.15 -16.67
N TRP A 140 3.50 -0.01 -16.28
CA TRP A 140 2.64 1.07 -15.79
C TRP A 140 2.36 0.99 -14.30
N ILE A 141 3.05 0.09 -13.60
CA ILE A 141 2.87 -0.13 -12.16
C ILE A 141 4.11 0.40 -11.44
N PHE A 142 3.91 1.34 -10.52
CA PHE A 142 4.96 1.89 -9.65
C PHE A 142 4.63 1.55 -8.20
N ARG A 143 5.62 1.07 -7.46
CA ARG A 143 5.41 0.59 -6.10
C ARG A 143 6.23 1.34 -5.07
N LEU A 144 5.58 1.70 -3.97
CA LEU A 144 6.21 2.14 -2.74
C LEU A 144 5.65 1.28 -1.62
N SER A 145 6.23 0.09 -1.48
CA SER A 145 5.90 -0.87 -0.44
C SER A 145 7.06 -1.87 -0.32
N ILE A 146 6.88 -2.92 0.49
CA ILE A 146 7.86 -4.01 0.60
C ILE A 146 7.83 -4.82 -0.69
N ASP A 147 9.02 -5.12 -1.19
CA ASP A 147 9.24 -6.03 -2.30
C ASP A 147 9.61 -7.42 -1.82
N ASP A 148 8.81 -8.43 -2.13
CA ASP A 148 9.07 -9.83 -1.78
C ASP A 148 10.35 -10.39 -2.41
N GLN A 149 10.97 -9.75 -3.40
CA GLN A 149 12.32 -10.13 -3.84
C GLN A 149 13.41 -9.78 -2.80
N LYS A 150 13.10 -8.89 -1.85
CA LYS A 150 13.97 -8.41 -0.78
C LYS A 150 13.48 -8.86 0.61
N ALA A 151 12.16 -8.89 0.83
CA ALA A 151 11.54 -9.24 2.11
C ALA A 151 11.96 -10.62 2.62
N GLY A 152 11.95 -11.62 1.73
CA GLY A 152 12.37 -12.98 2.07
C GLY A 152 13.83 -13.06 2.52
N TYR A 153 14.70 -12.20 1.99
CA TYR A 153 16.09 -12.08 2.45
C TYR A 153 16.16 -11.49 3.85
N ILE A 154 15.43 -10.41 4.13
CA ILE A 154 15.46 -9.75 5.44
C ILE A 154 14.96 -10.66 6.54
N ILE A 155 13.81 -11.31 6.34
CA ILE A 155 13.26 -12.24 7.32
C ILE A 155 14.24 -13.39 7.57
N SER A 156 14.82 -13.96 6.51
CA SER A 156 15.79 -15.05 6.62
C SER A 156 17.07 -14.59 7.33
N ASP A 157 17.66 -13.47 6.90
CA ASP A 157 18.93 -12.96 7.44
C ASP A 157 18.78 -12.60 8.93
N ASN A 158 17.69 -11.95 9.33
CA ASN A 158 17.44 -11.64 10.75
C ASN A 158 17.24 -12.91 11.58
N ALA A 159 16.43 -13.87 11.11
CA ALA A 159 16.23 -15.11 11.84
C ALA A 159 17.54 -15.91 12.02
N LEU A 160 18.38 -15.95 10.99
CA LEU A 160 19.69 -16.61 11.07
C LEU A 160 20.65 -15.90 12.04
N LEU A 161 20.59 -14.56 12.12
CA LEU A 161 21.34 -13.75 13.09
C LEU A 161 20.86 -13.96 14.53
N GLU A 162 19.55 -14.18 14.73
CA GLU A 162 18.97 -14.56 16.02
C GLU A 162 19.39 -15.98 16.47
N GLY A 163 20.00 -16.77 15.57
CA GLY A 163 20.53 -18.09 15.87
C GLY A 163 19.68 -19.25 15.36
N PHE A 164 18.51 -19.00 14.77
CA PHE A 164 17.69 -20.03 14.14
C PHE A 164 18.44 -20.69 12.97
N LYS A 165 18.20 -21.99 12.75
CA LYS A 165 18.87 -22.82 11.73
C LYS A 165 17.90 -23.65 10.90
N LYS A 166 16.68 -23.88 11.39
CA LYS A 166 15.71 -24.82 10.80
C LYS A 166 14.34 -24.16 10.58
N PRO A 167 14.27 -23.15 9.71
CA PRO A 167 13.02 -22.43 9.46
C PRO A 167 12.00 -23.30 8.73
N TYR A 168 10.76 -23.27 9.19
CA TYR A 168 9.62 -23.89 8.52
C TYR A 168 8.79 -22.82 7.81
N LEU A 169 8.47 -23.01 6.52
CA LEU A 169 7.66 -22.04 5.78
C LEU A 169 6.17 -22.36 5.93
N LEU A 170 5.40 -21.45 6.53
CA LEU A 170 3.94 -21.53 6.62
C LEU A 170 3.32 -20.42 5.77
N LEU A 171 2.79 -20.79 4.61
CA LEU A 171 2.53 -19.86 3.52
C LEU A 171 1.07 -19.93 3.03
N GLU A 172 0.48 -18.78 2.73
CA GLU A 172 -0.81 -18.70 2.05
C GLU A 172 -0.74 -19.31 0.63
N ASP A 173 -1.68 -20.18 0.25
CA ASP A 173 -1.72 -20.80 -1.10
C ASP A 173 -2.24 -19.83 -2.17
N THR A 174 -1.45 -18.80 -2.43
CA THR A 174 -1.72 -17.82 -3.48
C THR A 174 -0.44 -17.49 -4.25
N GLY A 175 -0.57 -16.67 -5.30
CA GLY A 175 0.58 -16.14 -6.02
C GLY A 175 1.56 -15.37 -5.12
N TRP A 176 1.08 -14.83 -3.99
CA TRP A 176 1.91 -14.15 -3.00
C TRP A 176 2.74 -15.13 -2.16
N GLY A 177 2.13 -16.19 -1.60
CA GLY A 177 2.88 -17.22 -0.89
C GLY A 177 3.87 -17.96 -1.79
N LYS A 178 3.49 -18.26 -3.05
CA LYS A 178 4.40 -18.84 -4.05
C LYS A 178 5.57 -17.93 -4.41
N SER A 179 5.38 -16.61 -4.36
CA SER A 179 6.49 -15.67 -4.52
C SER A 179 7.44 -15.72 -3.33
N ASN A 180 6.91 -15.80 -2.11
CA ASN A 180 7.72 -15.84 -0.89
C ASN A 180 8.44 -17.16 -0.70
N GLU A 181 7.83 -18.31 -1.02
CA GLU A 181 8.51 -19.62 -1.02
C GLU A 181 9.81 -19.53 -1.82
N LYS A 182 9.73 -19.09 -3.08
CA LYS A 182 10.90 -18.98 -3.96
C LYS A 182 11.97 -18.04 -3.41
N THR A 183 11.58 -16.88 -2.87
CA THR A 183 12.56 -15.92 -2.33
C THR A 183 13.18 -16.43 -1.04
N MET A 184 12.39 -16.89 -0.07
CA MET A 184 12.87 -17.36 1.23
C MET A 184 13.75 -18.61 1.07
N THR A 185 13.32 -19.60 0.27
CA THR A 185 14.14 -20.78 -0.06
C THR A 185 15.48 -20.36 -0.68
N ARG A 186 15.48 -19.40 -1.62
CA ARG A 186 16.73 -18.89 -2.22
C ARG A 186 17.59 -18.13 -1.23
N ALA A 187 17.00 -17.34 -0.34
CA ALA A 187 17.72 -16.59 0.68
C ALA A 187 18.46 -17.52 1.64
N LEU A 188 17.77 -18.54 2.15
CA LEU A 188 18.35 -19.58 2.99
C LEU A 188 19.46 -20.35 2.26
N ALA A 189 19.21 -20.77 1.01
CA ALA A 189 20.19 -21.51 0.22
C ALA A 189 21.50 -20.74 0.01
N LYS A 190 21.44 -19.41 -0.20
CA LYS A 190 22.64 -18.56 -0.31
C LYS A 190 23.48 -18.52 0.97
N LYS A 191 22.89 -18.88 2.12
CA LYS A 191 23.55 -18.95 3.42
C LYS A 191 23.88 -20.39 3.86
N GLY A 192 23.66 -21.37 2.97
CA GLY A 192 23.89 -22.79 3.27
C GLY A 192 22.78 -23.47 4.05
N PHE A 193 21.61 -22.83 4.18
CA PHE A 193 20.44 -23.38 4.90
C PHE A 193 19.36 -23.85 3.92
N LYS A 194 18.44 -24.67 4.43
CA LYS A 194 17.22 -25.10 3.72
C LYS A 194 16.04 -25.01 4.70
N PRO A 195 14.81 -24.78 4.22
CA PRO A 195 13.64 -24.95 5.05
C PRO A 195 13.54 -26.38 5.59
N SER A 196 13.16 -26.55 6.86
CA SER A 196 12.82 -27.86 7.47
C SER A 196 11.53 -28.45 6.89
N GLY A 197 10.63 -27.58 6.42
CA GLY A 197 9.44 -27.97 5.69
C GLY A 197 8.68 -26.78 5.14
N ILE A 198 7.64 -27.08 4.36
CA ILE A 198 6.75 -26.09 3.75
C ILE A 198 5.31 -26.59 3.91
N LYS A 199 4.43 -25.75 4.46
CA LYS A 199 3.00 -26.00 4.56
C LYS A 199 2.23 -24.83 3.96
N TRP A 200 1.22 -25.17 3.18
CA TRP A 200 0.33 -24.22 2.54
C TRP A 200 -1.01 -24.16 3.29
N PHE A 201 -1.60 -22.97 3.37
CA PHE A 201 -2.95 -22.80 3.92
C PHE A 201 -3.84 -21.95 3.02
N ASN A 202 -5.14 -22.25 3.04
CA ASN A 202 -6.16 -21.48 2.34
C ASN A 202 -6.77 -20.42 3.25
N TRP A 203 -7.33 -19.37 2.64
CA TRP A 203 -8.14 -18.39 3.35
C TRP A 203 -9.32 -19.04 4.05
N GLY A 204 -9.70 -18.48 5.20
CA GLY A 204 -10.83 -18.95 5.99
C GLY A 204 -10.57 -20.25 6.74
N LEU A 205 -9.30 -20.62 6.99
CA LEU A 205 -8.99 -21.79 7.81
C LEU A 205 -9.51 -21.63 9.25
N GLY A 206 -10.01 -22.71 9.84
CA GLY A 206 -10.51 -22.74 11.20
C GLY A 206 -9.41 -22.97 12.24
N LEU A 207 -9.73 -22.64 13.50
CA LEU A 207 -8.81 -22.77 14.64
C LEU A 207 -8.25 -24.19 14.84
N ASN A 208 -9.07 -25.23 14.66
CA ASN A 208 -8.62 -26.62 14.81
C ASN A 208 -7.58 -27.01 13.76
N ASN A 209 -7.79 -26.62 12.50
CA ASN A 209 -6.81 -26.87 11.43
C ASN A 209 -5.51 -26.09 11.68
N ALA A 210 -5.61 -24.86 12.22
CA ALA A 210 -4.43 -24.10 12.63
C ALA A 210 -3.64 -24.83 13.74
N LYS A 211 -4.32 -25.35 14.78
CA LYS A 211 -3.67 -26.11 15.86
C LYS A 211 -2.99 -27.38 15.35
N LEU A 212 -3.66 -28.15 14.49
CA LEU A 212 -3.06 -29.35 13.89
C LEU A 212 -1.81 -28.98 13.08
N THR A 213 -1.92 -27.95 12.23
CA THR A 213 -0.78 -27.46 11.45
C THR A 213 0.39 -27.04 12.33
N LEU A 214 0.15 -26.31 13.41
CA LEU A 214 1.21 -25.86 14.31
C LEU A 214 1.84 -27.03 15.09
N ARG A 215 1.06 -28.04 15.50
CA ARG A 215 1.60 -29.26 16.13
C ARG A 215 2.42 -30.13 15.18
N ASP A 216 1.99 -30.24 13.92
CA ASP A 216 2.76 -30.92 12.87
C ASP A 216 4.13 -30.23 12.72
N ILE A 217 4.15 -28.89 12.71
CA ILE A 217 5.39 -28.12 12.60
C ILE A 217 6.24 -28.27 13.86
N ALA A 218 5.66 -28.20 15.05
CA ALA A 218 6.39 -28.36 16.32
C ALA A 218 6.96 -29.77 16.51
N SER A 219 6.34 -30.78 15.89
CA SER A 219 6.83 -32.17 15.90
C SER A 219 7.89 -32.44 14.81
N SER A 220 8.14 -31.48 13.92
CA SER A 220 9.27 -31.51 12.99
C SER A 220 10.56 -31.07 13.69
N ASP A 221 11.64 -30.94 12.94
CA ASP A 221 12.90 -30.40 13.46
C ASP A 221 12.97 -28.86 13.41
N ALA A 222 11.86 -28.18 13.11
CA ALA A 222 11.81 -26.74 13.00
C ALA A 222 12.10 -26.00 14.32
N ASP A 223 12.84 -24.90 14.23
CA ASP A 223 13.14 -24.01 15.37
C ASP A 223 12.50 -22.61 15.23
N VAL A 224 11.97 -22.28 14.05
CA VAL A 224 11.25 -21.03 13.77
C VAL A 224 10.26 -21.21 12.63
N ILE A 225 9.14 -20.48 12.67
CA ILE A 225 8.15 -20.43 11.59
C ILE A 225 8.32 -19.13 10.81
N PHE A 226 8.54 -19.24 9.51
CA PHE A 226 8.40 -18.12 8.59
C PHE A 226 6.97 -18.07 8.09
N PHE A 227 6.22 -17.07 8.55
CA PHE A 227 4.79 -16.96 8.27
C PHE A 227 4.51 -15.95 7.15
N VAL A 228 3.75 -16.35 6.14
CA VAL A 228 3.26 -15.46 5.07
C VAL A 228 1.75 -15.58 5.00
N GLY A 229 1.07 -14.63 5.62
CA GLY A 229 -0.40 -14.55 5.69
C GLY A 229 -0.87 -13.17 6.08
N ASN A 230 -2.15 -12.91 5.83
CA ASN A 230 -2.80 -11.64 6.19
C ASN A 230 -3.44 -11.71 7.57
N ALA A 231 -3.93 -10.56 8.06
CA ALA A 231 -4.51 -10.44 9.40
C ALA A 231 -5.58 -11.50 9.75
N PRO A 232 -6.52 -11.90 8.89
CA PRO A 232 -7.51 -12.91 9.24
C PRO A 232 -6.87 -14.24 9.66
N GLU A 233 -6.00 -14.81 8.83
CA GLU A 233 -5.31 -16.07 9.11
C GLU A 233 -4.23 -15.90 10.18
N GLY A 234 -3.52 -14.77 10.20
CA GLY A 234 -2.56 -14.45 11.24
C GLY A 234 -3.18 -14.48 12.64
N LYS A 235 -4.40 -13.93 12.81
CA LYS A 235 -5.14 -14.02 14.07
C LYS A 235 -5.46 -15.47 14.44
N THR A 236 -5.95 -16.26 13.48
CA THR A 236 -6.28 -17.68 13.70
C THR A 236 -5.06 -18.48 14.15
N PHE A 237 -3.91 -18.31 13.48
CA PHE A 237 -2.67 -18.99 13.86
C PHE A 237 -2.10 -18.47 15.18
N ALA A 238 -2.11 -17.17 15.44
CA ALA A 238 -1.65 -16.62 16.72
C ALA A 238 -2.51 -17.11 17.90
N LYS A 239 -3.84 -17.15 17.72
CA LYS A 239 -4.77 -17.70 18.71
C LYS A 239 -4.52 -19.20 18.93
N ALA A 240 -4.39 -19.97 17.86
CA ALA A 240 -4.06 -21.39 17.93
C ALA A 240 -2.74 -21.63 18.69
N MET A 241 -1.69 -20.88 18.34
CA MET A 241 -0.37 -20.97 18.98
C MET A 241 -0.45 -20.69 20.48
N SER A 242 -1.22 -19.68 20.89
CA SER A 242 -1.39 -19.32 22.30
C SER A 242 -2.06 -20.41 23.14
N GLU A 243 -2.78 -21.33 22.50
CA GLU A 243 -3.49 -22.44 23.13
C GLU A 243 -2.70 -23.77 23.11
N LEU A 244 -1.52 -23.80 22.49
CA LEU A 244 -0.61 -24.96 22.54
C LEU A 244 0.21 -24.98 23.83
N ASN A 245 0.84 -26.11 24.14
CA ASN A 245 1.79 -26.20 25.25
C ASN A 245 3.01 -25.31 24.98
N LYS A 246 3.66 -24.78 26.02
CA LYS A 246 4.83 -23.89 25.84
C LYS A 246 5.94 -24.50 24.98
N SER A 247 6.17 -25.81 25.08
CA SER A 247 7.16 -26.54 24.28
C SER A 247 6.82 -26.63 22.79
N GLU A 248 5.55 -26.42 22.41
CA GLU A 248 5.09 -26.46 21.01
C GLU A 248 5.05 -25.06 20.38
N ARG A 249 5.33 -24.00 21.14
CA ARG A 249 5.21 -22.61 20.70
C ARG A 249 6.49 -22.10 20.04
N LEU A 250 6.72 -22.52 18.80
CA LEU A 250 7.86 -22.03 18.03
C LEU A 250 7.76 -20.51 17.76
N PRO A 251 8.91 -19.79 17.78
CA PRO A 251 9.00 -18.42 17.32
C PRO A 251 8.45 -18.21 15.92
N ILE A 252 7.82 -17.06 15.68
CA ILE A 252 7.24 -16.67 14.39
C ILE A 252 7.97 -15.43 13.87
N ARG A 253 8.51 -15.52 12.66
CA ARG A 253 9.06 -14.40 11.89
C ARG A 253 8.18 -14.21 10.66
N SER A 254 7.30 -13.23 10.76
CA SER A 254 6.18 -13.05 9.85
C SER A 254 6.47 -12.02 8.76
N HIS A 255 5.84 -12.20 7.61
CA HIS A 255 5.59 -11.09 6.70
C HIS A 255 4.61 -10.09 7.34
N TRP A 256 4.53 -8.86 6.81
CA TRP A 256 3.73 -7.78 7.36
C TRP A 256 2.22 -7.91 7.15
N GLY A 257 1.74 -8.93 6.43
CA GLY A 257 0.31 -9.05 6.09
C GLY A 257 -0.59 -9.05 7.34
N ILE A 258 -0.05 -9.55 8.46
CA ILE A 258 -0.71 -9.55 9.77
C ILE A 258 -1.02 -8.13 10.29
N THR A 259 -0.32 -7.10 9.82
CA THR A 259 -0.49 -5.72 10.26
C THR A 259 -1.59 -4.98 9.49
N GLY A 260 -2.17 -5.59 8.46
CA GLY A 260 -3.16 -4.97 7.56
C GLY A 260 -4.61 -4.92 8.08
N GLY A 261 -4.86 -5.45 9.27
CA GLY A 261 -6.21 -5.60 9.81
C GLY A 261 -6.34 -5.23 11.28
N ASP A 262 -7.31 -5.86 11.91
CA ASP A 262 -7.67 -5.78 13.32
C ASP A 262 -6.86 -6.79 14.18
N PHE A 263 -5.65 -7.17 13.75
CA PHE A 263 -4.84 -8.18 14.44
C PHE A 263 -4.63 -7.85 15.92
N VAL A 264 -4.26 -6.60 16.22
CA VAL A 264 -4.00 -6.14 17.58
C VAL A 264 -5.27 -6.00 18.44
N ASP A 265 -6.43 -5.87 17.79
CA ASP A 265 -7.74 -5.77 18.46
C ASP A 265 -8.19 -7.16 18.95
N ILE A 266 -7.85 -8.23 18.22
CA ILE A 266 -8.22 -9.62 18.54
C ILE A 266 -7.12 -10.36 19.31
N ILE A 267 -5.87 -10.25 18.86
CA ILE A 267 -4.68 -10.80 19.53
C ILE A 267 -4.18 -9.71 20.46
N ASN A 268 -4.84 -9.59 21.61
CA ASN A 268 -4.57 -8.57 22.61
C ASN A 268 -3.18 -8.72 23.24
N ASN A 269 -2.76 -7.74 24.04
CA ASN A 269 -1.43 -7.72 24.65
C ASN A 269 -1.09 -9.01 25.43
N VAL A 270 -2.05 -9.59 26.17
CA VAL A 270 -1.84 -10.82 26.94
C VAL A 270 -1.49 -11.99 26.02
N ILE A 271 -2.23 -12.17 24.93
CA ILE A 271 -1.94 -13.22 23.95
C ILE A 271 -0.60 -12.93 23.27
N ARG A 272 -0.34 -11.70 22.83
CA ARG A 272 0.92 -11.35 22.14
C ARG A 272 2.15 -11.56 23.02
N GLN A 273 2.09 -11.23 24.31
CA GLN A 273 3.19 -11.48 25.26
C GLN A 273 3.49 -12.97 25.47
N SER A 274 2.54 -13.85 25.16
CA SER A 274 2.73 -15.30 25.22
C SER A 274 3.35 -15.91 23.96
N LEU A 275 3.61 -15.09 22.93
CA LEU A 275 4.11 -15.48 21.62
C LEU A 275 5.43 -14.77 21.34
N ASP A 276 6.43 -15.49 20.83
CA ASP A 276 7.56 -14.85 20.17
C ASP A 276 7.16 -14.55 18.72
N LEU A 277 6.68 -13.32 18.48
CA LEU A 277 6.22 -12.85 17.18
C LEU A 277 6.96 -11.58 16.78
N GLN A 278 7.70 -11.65 15.67
CA GLN A 278 8.24 -10.49 14.97
C GLN A 278 7.75 -10.50 13.52
N PHE A 279 7.79 -9.34 12.88
CA PHE A 279 7.37 -9.19 11.49
C PHE A 279 8.18 -8.10 10.79
N ILE A 280 8.37 -8.25 9.48
CA ILE A 280 9.02 -7.22 8.67
C ILE A 280 8.14 -5.95 8.59
N GLN A 281 8.76 -4.79 8.56
CA GLN A 281 8.15 -3.47 8.34
C GLN A 281 9.07 -2.55 7.53
N THR A 282 8.55 -1.40 7.10
CA THR A 282 9.38 -0.28 6.66
C THR A 282 9.98 0.47 7.86
N SER A 283 11.10 1.15 7.63
CA SER A 283 11.92 1.81 8.66
C SER A 283 11.31 3.10 9.26
N PHE A 284 9.99 3.21 9.27
CA PHE A 284 9.25 4.30 9.89
C PHE A 284 7.99 3.79 10.60
N SER A 285 7.75 4.32 11.79
CA SER A 285 6.53 4.08 12.57
C SER A 285 6.16 5.37 13.28
N PHE A 286 4.89 5.76 13.16
CA PHE A 286 4.32 6.89 13.90
C PHE A 286 4.41 6.69 15.42
N ASN A 287 4.53 5.44 15.87
CA ASN A 287 4.62 5.08 17.27
C ASN A 287 6.07 4.83 17.74
N SER A 288 7.06 5.14 16.91
CA SER A 288 8.46 5.09 17.34
C SER A 288 8.77 6.19 18.36
N LYS A 289 9.76 5.96 19.24
CA LYS A 289 10.09 6.87 20.35
C LYS A 289 10.49 8.29 19.91
N VAL A 290 10.87 8.49 18.64
CA VAL A 290 11.35 9.78 18.14
C VAL A 290 10.45 10.25 16.99
N SER A 291 9.45 11.05 17.34
CA SER A 291 8.68 11.80 16.34
C SER A 291 9.50 12.97 15.80
N THR A 292 9.45 13.20 14.49
CA THR A 292 10.07 14.37 13.87
C THR A 292 9.05 15.51 13.72
N LYS A 293 9.52 16.76 13.57
CA LYS A 293 8.64 17.89 13.23
C LYS A 293 7.79 17.61 11.98
N HIS A 294 8.36 16.87 11.01
CA HIS A 294 7.65 16.51 9.79
C HIS A 294 6.54 15.49 10.07
N SER A 295 6.83 14.37 10.75
CA SER A 295 5.82 13.35 11.03
C SER A 295 4.68 13.88 11.91
N LEU A 296 4.97 14.79 12.85
CA LEU A 296 3.94 15.48 13.64
C LEU A 296 3.07 16.39 12.77
N ALA A 297 3.65 17.14 11.83
CA ALA A 297 2.89 17.97 10.90
C ALA A 297 1.96 17.13 10.01
N VAL A 298 2.45 16.00 9.49
CA VAL A 298 1.64 15.06 8.70
C VAL A 298 0.50 14.49 9.53
N PHE A 299 0.79 14.05 10.77
CA PHE A 299 -0.25 13.56 11.67
C PHE A 299 -1.31 14.63 11.97
N ASN A 300 -0.91 15.88 12.21
CA ASN A 300 -1.85 16.98 12.46
C ASN A 300 -2.72 17.28 11.23
N SER A 301 -2.15 17.20 10.01
CA SER A 301 -2.91 17.32 8.76
C SER A 301 -3.94 16.20 8.59
N ALA A 302 -3.58 14.96 8.96
CA ALA A 302 -4.51 13.84 8.97
C ALA A 302 -5.63 14.03 10.01
N LYS A 303 -5.27 14.40 11.24
CA LYS A 303 -6.21 14.69 12.33
C LYS A 303 -7.24 15.77 11.97
N ALA A 304 -6.84 16.79 11.22
CA ALA A 304 -7.75 17.83 10.75
C ALA A 304 -8.83 17.32 9.77
N GLN A 305 -8.60 16.18 9.12
CA GLN A 305 -9.51 15.58 8.13
C GLN A 305 -10.27 14.37 8.66
N PHE A 306 -9.69 13.67 9.64
CA PHE A 306 -10.18 12.42 10.18
C PHE A 306 -10.39 12.58 11.69
N PRO A 307 -11.61 12.96 12.13
CA PRO A 307 -11.91 13.21 13.54
C PRO A 307 -11.63 12.00 14.45
N GLU A 308 -11.62 10.79 13.90
CA GLU A 308 -11.26 9.57 14.62
C GLU A 308 -9.77 9.50 15.01
N LEU A 309 -8.89 10.32 14.41
CA LEU A 309 -7.45 10.33 14.69
C LEU A 309 -7.11 11.36 15.77
N SER A 310 -7.11 10.96 17.04
CA SER A 310 -6.75 11.84 18.15
C SER A 310 -5.25 11.82 18.44
N THR A 311 -4.64 10.63 18.35
CA THR A 311 -3.22 10.32 18.57
C THR A 311 -2.67 9.46 17.42
N PRO A 312 -1.35 9.38 17.22
CA PRO A 312 -0.76 8.55 16.15
C PRO A 312 -1.09 7.05 16.28
N LYS A 313 -1.42 6.58 17.48
CA LYS A 313 -1.86 5.20 17.73
C LYS A 313 -3.20 4.86 17.08
N ASP A 314 -4.04 5.86 16.80
CA ASP A 314 -5.37 5.69 16.22
C ASP A 314 -5.31 5.38 14.71
N ILE A 315 -4.16 5.59 14.07
CA ILE A 315 -3.93 5.17 12.68
C ILE A 315 -3.84 3.65 12.65
N LYS A 316 -4.95 3.00 12.31
CA LYS A 316 -4.98 1.55 12.08
C LYS A 316 -4.18 1.20 10.82
N ALA A 317 -3.55 0.02 10.84
CA ALA A 317 -2.81 -0.52 9.69
C ALA A 317 -1.81 0.50 9.09
N GLN A 318 -1.00 1.15 9.94
CA GLN A 318 -0.17 2.34 9.63
C GLN A 318 0.61 2.27 8.31
N THR A 319 1.09 1.08 7.94
CA THR A 319 1.76 0.79 6.67
C THR A 319 1.01 1.40 5.47
N GLY A 320 -0.32 1.25 5.42
CA GLY A 320 -1.14 1.76 4.32
C GLY A 320 -1.16 3.28 4.26
N PHE A 321 -1.33 3.93 5.40
CA PHE A 321 -1.24 5.39 5.51
C PHE A 321 0.13 5.88 5.05
N ILE A 322 1.21 5.35 5.63
CA ILE A 322 2.57 5.83 5.43
C ILE A 322 2.95 5.77 3.95
N HIS A 323 2.72 4.61 3.33
CA HIS A 323 3.11 4.39 1.94
C HIS A 323 2.24 5.15 0.96
N ALA A 324 0.92 5.19 1.21
CA ALA A 324 0.02 5.91 0.32
C ALA A 324 0.26 7.42 0.41
N TYR A 325 0.58 7.96 1.60
CA TYR A 325 1.02 9.34 1.76
C TYR A 325 2.28 9.61 0.94
N ASP A 326 3.36 8.84 1.16
CA ASP A 326 4.64 9.05 0.46
C ASP A 326 4.50 8.88 -1.07
N LEU A 327 3.74 7.88 -1.53
CA LEU A 327 3.50 7.65 -2.96
C LEU A 327 2.63 8.74 -3.58
N THR A 328 1.69 9.30 -2.83
CA THR A 328 0.90 10.45 -3.28
C THR A 328 1.76 11.72 -3.33
N LYS A 329 2.73 11.89 -2.43
CA LYS A 329 3.71 12.99 -2.51
C LYS A 329 4.56 12.89 -3.78
N LEU A 330 5.00 11.69 -4.15
CA LEU A 330 5.70 11.42 -5.42
C LEU A 330 4.81 11.74 -6.63
N LEU A 331 3.54 11.30 -6.59
CA LEU A 331 2.56 11.62 -7.62
C LEU A 331 2.36 13.14 -7.76
N ILE A 332 2.14 13.87 -6.66
CA ILE A 332 1.96 15.33 -6.68
C ILE A 332 3.18 16.01 -7.31
N SER A 333 4.39 15.59 -6.94
CA SER A 333 5.63 16.13 -7.51
C SER A 333 5.73 15.86 -9.02
N SER A 334 5.34 14.64 -9.44
CA SER A 334 5.34 14.24 -10.85
C SER A 334 4.32 15.04 -11.67
N ILE A 335 3.11 15.28 -11.14
CA ILE A 335 2.10 16.12 -11.78
C ILE A 335 2.60 17.57 -11.87
N LYS A 336 3.22 18.10 -10.81
CA LYS A 336 3.82 19.45 -10.84
C LYS A 336 4.88 19.58 -11.94
N GLN A 337 5.68 18.52 -12.14
CA GLN A 337 6.72 18.48 -13.18
C GLN A 337 6.13 18.35 -14.59
N SER A 338 5.10 17.53 -14.79
CA SER A 338 4.51 17.27 -16.10
C SER A 338 3.49 18.31 -16.56
N GLY A 339 2.83 18.98 -15.60
CA GLY A 339 1.62 19.77 -15.87
C GLY A 339 0.38 18.91 -16.10
N LEU A 340 -0.76 19.56 -16.33
CA LEU A 340 -2.04 18.95 -16.73
C LEU A 340 -2.65 19.73 -17.89
N THR A 341 -3.08 19.01 -18.92
CA THR A 341 -3.66 19.56 -20.15
C THR A 341 -5.18 19.41 -20.19
N GLY A 342 -5.75 18.47 -19.42
CA GLY A 342 -7.17 18.11 -19.50
C GLY A 342 -7.44 16.89 -20.39
N ASP A 343 -6.48 16.47 -21.20
CA ASP A 343 -6.53 15.19 -21.91
C ASP A 343 -5.95 14.11 -21.00
N ARG A 344 -6.82 13.27 -20.44
CA ARG A 344 -6.43 12.22 -19.49
C ARG A 344 -5.33 11.30 -20.02
N ASN A 345 -5.29 11.04 -21.33
CA ASN A 345 -4.31 10.11 -21.89
C ASN A 345 -2.94 10.78 -22.00
N LYS A 346 -2.89 12.04 -22.44
CA LYS A 346 -1.65 12.82 -22.44
C LYS A 346 -1.13 13.03 -21.02
N ASP A 347 -2.01 13.42 -20.11
CA ASP A 347 -1.63 13.72 -18.73
C ASP A 347 -1.12 12.49 -18.00
N LYS A 348 -1.80 11.34 -18.12
CA LYS A 348 -1.35 10.07 -17.55
C LYS A 348 0.01 9.63 -18.11
N ASN A 349 0.23 9.76 -19.43
CA ASN A 349 1.51 9.43 -20.04
C ASN A 349 2.63 10.36 -19.54
N ALA A 350 2.35 11.66 -19.42
CA ALA A 350 3.32 12.64 -18.93
C ALA A 350 3.66 12.42 -17.45
N ILE A 351 2.68 12.03 -16.62
CA ILE A 351 2.91 11.68 -15.21
C ILE A 351 3.75 10.40 -15.10
N HIS A 352 3.48 9.38 -15.92
CA HIS A 352 4.30 8.16 -15.98
C HIS A 352 5.78 8.50 -16.26
N GLN A 353 6.04 9.30 -17.30
CA GLN A 353 7.40 9.75 -17.63
C GLN A 353 8.02 10.58 -16.49
N ALA A 354 7.24 11.48 -15.89
CA ALA A 354 7.73 12.30 -14.78
C ALA A 354 8.06 11.49 -13.51
N LEU A 355 7.34 10.38 -13.25
CA LEU A 355 7.70 9.44 -12.18
C LEU A 355 9.07 8.80 -12.44
N GLU A 356 9.33 8.35 -13.68
CA GLU A 356 10.61 7.74 -14.08
C GLU A 356 11.78 8.75 -14.15
N SER A 357 11.48 10.04 -14.27
CA SER A 357 12.49 11.11 -14.43
C SER A 357 12.32 12.24 -13.42
N LEU A 358 11.90 11.94 -12.19
CA LEU A 358 11.55 12.95 -11.20
C LEU A 358 12.78 13.76 -10.78
N ASN A 359 12.76 15.08 -11.00
CA ASN A 359 13.94 15.93 -10.78
C ASN A 359 14.00 16.55 -9.38
N THR A 360 12.85 16.65 -8.72
CA THR A 360 12.72 17.29 -7.40
C THR A 360 12.75 16.24 -6.30
N PRO A 361 13.66 16.33 -5.31
CA PRO A 361 13.60 15.49 -4.13
C PRO A 361 12.26 15.62 -3.40
N VAL A 362 11.68 14.49 -3.02
CA VAL A 362 10.38 14.46 -2.33
C VAL A 362 10.58 13.98 -0.90
N LYS A 363 10.26 14.84 0.07
CA LYS A 363 10.28 14.46 1.48
C LYS A 363 9.01 13.67 1.82
N GLY A 364 9.19 12.42 2.22
CA GLY A 364 8.15 11.58 2.81
C GLY A 364 8.41 11.26 4.28
N LEU A 365 7.57 10.37 4.81
CA LEU A 365 7.62 9.83 6.17
C LEU A 365 8.75 8.82 6.33
N ILE A 366 8.95 7.91 5.37
CA ILE A 366 10.02 6.90 5.44
C ILE A 366 11.38 7.57 5.25
N LYS A 367 11.50 8.36 4.19
CA LYS A 367 12.75 9.03 3.80
C LYS A 367 12.51 10.19 2.83
N THR A 368 13.60 10.85 2.45
CA THR A 368 13.59 11.72 1.27
C THR A 368 13.89 10.87 0.03
N TYR A 369 12.99 10.92 -0.94
CA TYR A 369 13.10 10.20 -2.20
C TYR A 369 13.83 11.06 -3.23
N ILE A 370 14.93 10.56 -3.77
CA ILE A 370 15.72 11.20 -4.83
C ILE A 370 15.71 10.23 -6.01
N LYS A 371 14.95 10.56 -7.07
CA LYS A 371 14.76 9.70 -8.25
C LYS A 371 14.46 8.23 -7.87
N PRO A 372 13.38 7.97 -7.12
CA PRO A 372 13.10 6.62 -6.62
C PRO A 372 12.68 5.65 -7.73
N PHE A 373 12.29 6.16 -8.90
CA PHE A 373 11.96 5.36 -10.06
C PHE A 373 12.84 5.75 -11.25
N SER A 374 12.90 4.87 -12.24
CA SER A 374 13.61 5.04 -13.50
C SER A 374 12.89 4.30 -14.61
N ALA A 375 13.27 4.55 -15.87
CA ALA A 375 12.72 3.84 -17.01
C ALA A 375 12.89 2.33 -16.89
N TYR A 376 11.81 1.57 -17.06
CA TYR A 376 11.86 0.12 -16.90
C TYR A 376 12.64 -0.57 -18.03
N ASP A 377 13.57 -1.45 -17.62
CA ASP A 377 14.24 -2.43 -18.49
C ASP A 377 14.37 -3.77 -17.75
N LYS A 378 14.42 -4.87 -18.50
CA LYS A 378 14.55 -6.22 -17.92
C LYS A 378 15.84 -6.37 -17.10
N ARG A 379 16.90 -5.64 -17.44
CA ARG A 379 18.17 -5.62 -16.68
C ARG A 379 18.09 -4.77 -15.41
N HIS A 380 17.20 -3.77 -15.40
CA HIS A 380 16.94 -2.89 -14.27
C HIS A 380 15.55 -3.19 -13.70
N ASN A 381 15.34 -4.45 -13.32
CA ASN A 381 14.00 -4.92 -12.98
C ASN A 381 13.41 -4.25 -11.71
N ASN A 382 14.22 -3.60 -10.88
CA ASN A 382 13.79 -2.79 -9.73
C ASN A 382 13.45 -1.33 -10.10
N ALA A 383 13.46 -0.94 -11.38
CA ALA A 383 13.29 0.45 -11.80
C ALA A 383 12.00 1.12 -11.29
N HIS A 384 10.97 0.33 -10.99
CA HIS A 384 9.66 0.79 -10.48
C HIS A 384 9.44 0.46 -8.98
N GLU A 385 10.53 0.29 -8.22
CA GLU A 385 10.54 0.09 -6.77
C GLU A 385 11.10 1.31 -6.05
N ALA A 386 10.28 2.04 -5.29
CA ALA A 386 10.76 3.20 -4.53
C ALA A 386 11.57 2.84 -3.29
N LEU A 387 11.40 1.60 -2.79
CA LEU A 387 12.03 1.11 -1.58
C LEU A 387 13.09 0.04 -1.89
N THR A 388 14.10 0.04 -1.04
CA THR A 388 15.30 -0.78 -1.11
C THR A 388 15.47 -1.57 0.17
N TYR A 389 16.46 -2.45 0.20
CA TYR A 389 16.74 -3.31 1.35
C TYR A 389 16.95 -2.50 2.65
N SER A 390 17.59 -1.32 2.59
CA SER A 390 17.85 -0.48 3.77
C SER A 390 16.61 0.22 4.33
N ASP A 391 15.49 0.20 3.62
CA ASP A 391 14.24 0.82 4.07
C ASP A 391 13.36 -0.16 4.87
N TYR A 392 13.84 -1.38 5.07
CA TYR A 392 13.10 -2.47 5.67
C TYR A 392 13.79 -2.92 6.96
N VAL A 393 12.99 -3.32 7.94
CA VAL A 393 13.44 -3.64 9.29
C VAL A 393 12.51 -4.68 9.92
N MET A 394 12.99 -5.48 10.87
CA MET A 394 12.10 -6.31 11.69
C MET A 394 11.42 -5.45 12.77
N ALA A 395 10.25 -5.86 13.21
CA ALA A 395 9.45 -5.16 14.19
C ALA A 395 8.64 -6.13 15.04
N TYR A 396 8.10 -5.64 16.15
CA TYR A 396 7.19 -6.39 17.02
C TYR A 396 6.08 -5.48 17.54
N TYR A 397 5.02 -6.08 18.11
CA TYR A 397 3.97 -5.33 18.78
C TYR A 397 4.33 -5.04 20.24
N GLY A 398 4.29 -3.77 20.63
CA GLY A 398 4.38 -3.36 22.03
C GLY A 398 3.09 -3.57 22.83
N THR A 399 3.14 -3.17 24.10
CA THR A 399 2.04 -3.33 25.07
C THR A 399 0.78 -2.57 24.70
N ASP A 400 0.94 -1.44 24.01
CA ASP A 400 -0.12 -0.50 23.63
C ASP A 400 -0.44 -0.63 22.13
N ASN A 401 -0.27 -1.84 21.57
CA ASN A 401 -0.49 -2.16 20.15
C ASN A 401 0.45 -1.44 19.16
N GLN A 402 1.46 -0.72 19.65
CA GLN A 402 2.42 -0.01 18.81
C GLN A 402 3.32 -0.98 18.03
N VAL A 403 3.63 -0.64 16.79
CA VAL A 403 4.70 -1.31 16.02
C VAL A 403 6.04 -0.70 16.45
N ILE A 404 6.87 -1.50 17.12
CA ILE A 404 8.22 -1.13 17.57
C ILE A 404 9.24 -1.75 16.61
N LEU A 405 10.08 -0.91 16.02
CA LEU A 405 11.11 -1.32 15.08
C LEU A 405 12.34 -1.85 15.83
N ILE A 406 12.91 -2.95 15.36
CA ILE A 406 14.15 -3.57 15.87
C ILE A 406 15.32 -2.98 15.08
N LYS A 407 16.05 -2.06 15.69
CA LYS A 407 17.16 -1.34 15.02
C LYS A 407 18.48 -2.07 15.12
#